data_AF-A0A7Y5AE88-F1
#
_entry.id   AF-A0A7Y5AE88-F1
#
_cell.length_a   1.000
_cell.length_b   1.000
_cell.length_c   1.000
_cell.angle_alpha   90.00
_cell.angle_beta   90.00
_cell.angle_gamma   90.00
#
_symmetry.space_group_name_H-M   'P 1'
#
loop_
_entity.id
_entity.type
_entity.pdbx_description
1 polymer ?
#
loop_
_entity_poly.entity_id
_entity_poly.type
_entity_poly.pdbx_seq_one_letter_code
_entity_poly.pdbx_strand_id
1 'polypeptide(L)'
;MSIFSHFQQRFESTRQEELSLQEYLELCKGDRSAYASAAERLLLAIGEPELIDTSTNSRLSRIFSNKVIRRYPAFADFHGMEECIDQIVSYFRHAAQGLEEKKQILYLLGPVGGGKSSLAEKLKQLMEKVPFYAIKGSPVFESPLGLF
;
A
#
# COMPACT_ATOMS: atom_id res chain seq x y z
N MET A 1 25.56 -10.12 -9.03
CA MET A 1 24.94 -9.32 -10.12
C MET A 1 25.58 -7.94 -10.11
N SER A 2 25.91 -7.40 -11.28
CA SER A 2 26.72 -6.19 -11.45
C SER A 2 25.95 -4.92 -11.04
N ILE A 3 26.65 -3.91 -10.51
CA ILE A 3 26.09 -2.58 -10.18
C ILE A 3 25.37 -1.97 -11.41
N PHE A 4 25.87 -2.25 -12.62
CA PHE A 4 25.26 -1.80 -13.87
C PHE A 4 23.90 -2.45 -14.16
N SER A 5 23.72 -3.74 -13.84
CA SER A 5 22.42 -4.39 -14.04
C SER A 5 21.36 -3.84 -13.09
N HIS A 6 21.73 -3.50 -11.85
CA HIS A 6 20.80 -2.83 -10.93
C HIS A 6 20.41 -1.42 -11.39
N PHE A 7 21.35 -0.68 -11.98
CA PHE A 7 21.07 0.67 -12.48
C PHE A 7 20.16 0.64 -13.70
N GLN A 8 20.41 -0.28 -14.64
CA GLN A 8 19.57 -0.47 -15.83
C GLN A 8 18.16 -0.92 -15.45
N GLN A 9 18.02 -1.88 -14.53
CA GLN A 9 16.73 -2.39 -14.09
C GLN A 9 15.90 -1.34 -13.34
N ARG A 10 16.55 -0.47 -12.55
CA ARG A 10 15.90 0.71 -11.95
C ARG A 10 15.44 1.71 -13.01
N PHE A 11 16.29 2.01 -13.99
CA PHE A 11 15.99 2.97 -15.05
C PHE A 11 14.85 2.49 -15.97
N GLU A 12 14.80 1.19 -16.27
CA GLU A 12 13.70 0.57 -16.99
C GLU A 12 12.40 0.58 -16.17
N SER A 13 12.47 0.34 -14.85
CA SER A 13 11.28 0.35 -13.97
C SER A 13 10.62 1.72 -13.80
N THR A 14 11.35 2.82 -14.00
CA THR A 14 10.81 4.19 -14.00
C THR A 14 10.46 4.71 -15.39
N ARG A 15 10.74 3.96 -16.45
CA ARG A 15 10.41 4.40 -17.80
C ARG A 15 8.90 4.30 -17.99
N GLN A 16 8.27 5.43 -18.29
CA GLN A 16 6.87 5.45 -18.67
C GLN A 16 6.73 4.66 -19.97
N GLU A 17 5.99 3.55 -19.91
CA GLU A 17 5.63 2.76 -21.08
C GLU A 17 4.31 3.24 -21.65
N GLU A 18 4.25 3.37 -22.96
CA GLU A 18 3.01 3.67 -23.67
C GLU A 18 2.46 2.37 -24.23
N LEU A 19 1.22 2.06 -23.85
CA LEU A 19 0.48 0.91 -24.35
C LEU A 19 -0.69 1.41 -25.20
N SER A 20 -0.97 0.69 -26.29
CA SER A 20 -2.27 0.78 -26.94
C SER A 20 -3.36 0.22 -26.01
N LEU A 21 -4.61 0.60 -26.27
CA LEU A 21 -5.75 0.06 -25.55
C LEU A 21 -5.79 -1.48 -25.61
N GLN A 22 -5.49 -2.07 -26.76
CA GLN A 22 -5.50 -3.52 -26.94
C GLN A 22 -4.45 -4.20 -26.05
N GLU A 23 -3.24 -3.65 -25.98
CA GLU A 23 -2.16 -4.18 -25.12
C GLU A 23 -2.53 -4.05 -23.64
N TYR A 24 -3.13 -2.92 -23.25
CA TYR A 24 -3.62 -2.73 -21.88
C TYR A 24 -4.72 -3.73 -21.52
N LEU A 25 -5.68 -3.97 -22.42
CA LEU A 25 -6.74 -4.95 -22.19
C LEU A 25 -6.19 -6.39 -22.12
N GLU A 26 -5.15 -6.71 -22.90
CA GLU A 26 -4.49 -8.01 -22.80
C GLU A 26 -3.74 -8.16 -21.47
N LEU A 27 -3.06 -7.11 -21.01
CA LEU A 27 -2.44 -7.07 -19.68
C LEU A 27 -3.47 -7.31 -18.57
N CYS A 28 -4.63 -6.64 -18.63
CA CYS A 28 -5.70 -6.79 -17.65
C CYS A 28 -6.24 -8.23 -17.53
N LYS A 29 -6.11 -9.06 -18.57
CA LYS A 29 -6.49 -10.49 -18.49
C LYS A 29 -5.53 -11.29 -17.62
N GLY A 30 -4.24 -10.97 -17.67
CA GLY A 30 -3.18 -11.70 -16.98
C GLY A 30 -2.83 -11.13 -15.61
N ASP A 31 -3.00 -9.82 -15.42
CA ASP A 31 -2.62 -9.12 -14.20
C ASP A 31 -3.74 -8.19 -13.71
N ARG A 32 -4.32 -8.55 -12.57
CA ARG A 32 -5.36 -7.74 -11.91
C ARG A 32 -4.83 -6.44 -11.33
N SER A 33 -3.52 -6.34 -11.09
CA SER A 33 -2.88 -5.13 -10.56
C SER A 33 -2.98 -3.96 -11.55
N ALA A 34 -3.07 -4.24 -12.85
CA ALA A 34 -3.16 -3.26 -13.94
C ALA A 34 -4.41 -2.35 -13.85
N TYR A 35 -5.48 -2.83 -13.22
CA TYR A 35 -6.71 -2.07 -13.00
C TYR A 35 -7.10 -1.96 -11.52
N ALA A 36 -6.18 -2.30 -10.61
CA ALA A 36 -6.41 -2.17 -9.18
C ALA A 36 -6.74 -0.71 -8.79
N SER A 37 -7.58 -0.55 -7.78
CA SER A 37 -7.82 0.72 -7.11
C SER A 37 -6.62 1.15 -6.26
N ALA A 38 -6.62 2.41 -5.80
CA ALA A 38 -5.58 2.90 -4.89
C ALA A 38 -5.49 2.10 -3.58
N ALA A 39 -6.64 1.65 -3.04
CA ALA A 39 -6.69 0.85 -1.82
C ALA A 39 -6.10 -0.55 -2.05
N GLU A 40 -6.47 -1.21 -3.15
CA GLU A 40 -5.90 -2.52 -3.52
C GLU A 40 -4.39 -2.45 -3.74
N ARG A 41 -3.90 -1.40 -4.43
CA ARG A 41 -2.46 -1.16 -4.61
C ARG A 41 -1.72 -1.00 -3.28
N LEU A 42 -2.28 -0.23 -2.34
CA LEU A 42 -1.69 -0.10 -1.01
C LEU A 42 -1.64 -1.43 -0.27
N LEU A 43 -2.71 -2.24 -0.32
CA LEU A 43 -2.72 -3.57 0.31
C LEU A 43 -1.66 -4.48 -0.29
N LEU A 44 -1.52 -4.50 -1.62
CA LEU A 44 -0.45 -5.23 -2.31
C LEU A 44 0.95 -4.77 -1.85
N ALA A 45 1.14 -3.46 -1.68
CA ALA A 45 2.42 -2.89 -1.23
C ALA A 45 2.73 -3.16 0.25
N ILE A 46 1.69 -3.18 1.11
CA ILE A 46 1.78 -3.46 2.55
C ILE A 46 2.09 -4.94 2.79
N GLY A 47 1.44 -5.82 2.03
CA GLY A 47 1.57 -7.27 2.15
C GLY A 47 0.82 -7.86 3.35
N GLU A 48 1.14 -9.11 3.66
CA GLU A 48 0.47 -9.88 4.70
C GLU A 48 1.07 -9.64 6.10
N PRO A 49 0.24 -9.70 7.16
CA PRO A 49 0.72 -9.58 8.53
C PRO A 49 1.31 -10.90 9.07
N GLU A 50 2.25 -10.75 9.97
CA GLU A 50 2.68 -11.79 10.91
C GLU A 50 1.81 -11.72 12.17
N LEU A 51 1.33 -12.87 12.66
CA LEU A 51 0.63 -12.95 13.94
C LEU A 51 1.63 -13.11 15.07
N ILE A 52 1.62 -12.17 16.01
CA ILE A 52 2.54 -12.14 17.15
C ILE A 52 1.75 -12.35 18.43
N ASP A 53 2.01 -13.47 19.11
CA ASP A 53 1.55 -13.70 20.49
C ASP A 53 2.41 -12.88 21.46
N THR A 54 1.84 -11.81 22.00
CA THR A 54 2.56 -10.89 22.87
C THR A 54 2.80 -11.43 24.28
N SER A 55 2.11 -12.51 24.69
CA SER A 55 2.32 -13.15 25.99
C SER A 55 3.72 -13.76 26.14
N THR A 56 4.32 -14.16 25.02
CA THR A 56 5.67 -14.74 24.95
C THR A 56 6.79 -13.72 25.10
N ASN A 57 6.47 -12.42 25.05
CA ASN A 57 7.45 -11.33 25.11
C ASN A 57 7.07 -10.31 26.20
N SER A 58 7.87 -10.20 27.26
CA SER A 58 7.55 -9.34 28.40
C SER A 58 7.34 -7.86 28.06
N ARG A 59 7.99 -7.32 27.01
CA ARG A 59 7.80 -5.93 26.58
C ARG A 59 6.47 -5.77 25.84
N LEU A 60 6.20 -6.66 24.89
CA LEU A 60 4.97 -6.60 24.09
C LEU A 60 3.74 -6.94 24.95
N SER A 61 3.86 -7.89 25.87
CA SER A 61 2.85 -8.24 26.87
C SER A 61 2.34 -7.00 27.63
N ARG A 62 3.25 -6.13 28.09
CA ARG A 62 2.89 -4.91 28.82
C ARG A 62 2.20 -3.87 27.95
N ILE A 63 2.56 -3.79 26.67
CA ILE A 63 2.00 -2.80 25.73
C ILE A 63 0.62 -3.27 25.23
N PHE A 64 0.49 -4.54 24.87
CA PHE A 64 -0.68 -5.10 24.19
C PHE A 64 -1.51 -6.03 25.07
N SER A 65 -1.24 -6.09 26.38
CA SER A 65 -2.01 -6.87 27.36
C SER A 65 -2.18 -8.35 26.98
N ASN A 66 -1.08 -9.01 26.59
CA ASN A 66 -1.04 -10.42 26.19
C ASN A 66 -1.94 -10.80 24.98
N LYS A 67 -2.39 -9.84 24.18
CA LYS A 67 -3.16 -10.12 22.95
C LYS A 67 -2.28 -10.70 21.85
N VAL A 68 -2.90 -11.40 20.90
CA VAL A 68 -2.30 -11.66 19.59
C VAL A 68 -2.52 -10.43 18.72
N ILE A 69 -1.45 -9.90 18.14
CA ILE A 69 -1.48 -8.72 17.27
C ILE A 69 -1.03 -9.08 15.86
N ARG A 70 -1.47 -8.28 14.87
CA ARG A 70 -0.98 -8.33 13.49
C ARG A 70 0.16 -7.34 13.34
N ARG A 71 1.34 -7.81 12.96
CA ARG A 71 2.48 -6.97 12.62
C ARG A 71 2.76 -7.06 11.12
N TYR A 72 2.77 -5.92 10.45
CA TYR A 72 3.04 -5.83 9.02
C TYR A 72 4.53 -5.51 8.79
N PRO A 73 5.31 -6.35 8.09
CA PRO A 73 6.73 -6.10 7.85
C PRO A 73 7.02 -4.77 7.16
N ALA A 74 6.08 -4.31 6.30
CA ALA A 74 6.14 -2.99 5.69
C ALA A 74 6.27 -1.85 6.72
N PHE A 75 5.82 -2.03 7.96
CA PHE A 75 5.86 -1.04 9.03
C PHE A 75 6.78 -1.46 10.20
N ALA A 76 7.81 -2.27 9.96
CA ALA A 76 8.71 -2.77 11.01
C ALA A 76 9.37 -1.68 11.89
N ASP A 77 9.56 -0.48 11.33
CA ASP A 77 10.15 0.67 12.04
C ASP A 77 9.16 1.40 12.97
N PHE A 78 7.88 1.01 12.97
CA PHE A 78 6.81 1.63 13.76
C PHE A 78 6.50 0.80 15.01
N HIS A 79 7.28 1.04 16.07
CA HIS A 79 7.13 0.31 17.32
C HIS A 79 5.99 0.86 18.20
N GLY A 80 5.13 -0.02 18.71
CA GLY A 80 4.02 0.35 19.59
C GLY A 80 2.79 0.89 18.84
N MET A 81 2.82 0.92 17.50
CA MET A 81 1.73 1.38 16.65
C MET A 81 1.00 0.22 15.96
N GLU A 82 1.29 -1.04 16.29
CA GLU A 82 0.80 -2.22 15.59
C GLU A 82 -0.73 -2.28 15.49
N GLU A 83 -1.46 -2.02 16.59
CA GLU A 83 -2.94 -1.97 16.55
C GLU A 83 -3.47 -0.82 15.68
N CYS A 84 -2.80 0.35 15.70
CA CYS A 84 -3.18 1.50 14.86
C CYS A 84 -2.94 1.22 13.36
N ILE A 85 -1.80 0.59 13.05
CA ILE A 85 -1.48 0.16 11.68
C ILE A 85 -2.51 -0.88 11.22
N ASP A 86 -2.87 -1.84 12.06
CA ASP A 86 -3.88 -2.85 11.69
C ASP A 86 -5.25 -2.23 11.40
N GLN A 87 -5.66 -1.19 12.15
CA GLN A 87 -6.87 -0.42 11.83
C GLN A 87 -6.78 0.28 10.47
N ILE A 88 -5.64 0.89 10.14
CA ILE A 88 -5.40 1.52 8.84
C ILE A 88 -5.43 0.48 7.71
N VAL A 89 -4.81 -0.69 7.90
CA VAL A 89 -4.87 -1.78 6.91
C VAL A 89 -6.29 -2.29 6.75
N SER A 90 -7.06 -2.40 7.85
CA SER A 90 -8.48 -2.79 7.80
C SER A 90 -9.31 -1.77 7.03
N TYR A 91 -9.07 -0.47 7.21
CA TYR A 91 -9.69 0.59 6.42
C TYR A 91 -9.46 0.39 4.91
N PHE A 92 -8.21 0.13 4.50
CA PHE A 92 -7.91 -0.13 3.10
C PHE A 92 -8.52 -1.44 2.61
N ARG A 93 -8.59 -2.48 3.43
CA ARG A 93 -9.25 -3.75 3.10
C ARG A 93 -10.73 -3.54 2.79
N HIS A 94 -11.43 -2.75 3.60
CA HIS A 94 -12.83 -2.41 3.35
C HIS A 94 -13.00 -1.54 2.11
N ALA A 95 -12.15 -0.53 1.93
CA ALA A 95 -12.17 0.33 0.74
C ALA A 95 -11.93 -0.46 -0.56
N ALA A 96 -10.99 -1.42 -0.55
CA ALA A 96 -10.71 -2.32 -1.67
C ALA A 96 -11.91 -3.23 -2.02
N GLN A 97 -12.72 -3.58 -1.03
CA GLN A 97 -13.96 -4.35 -1.21
C GLN A 97 -15.13 -3.49 -1.73
N GLY A 98 -14.92 -2.19 -1.95
CA GLY A 98 -15.96 -1.26 -2.39
C GLY A 98 -16.95 -0.85 -1.29
N LEU A 99 -16.59 -1.06 -0.02
CA LEU A 99 -17.38 -0.62 1.13
C LEU A 99 -17.31 0.91 1.31
N GLU A 100 -17.97 1.43 2.34
CA GLU A 100 -18.16 2.87 2.56
C GLU A 100 -16.84 3.64 2.71
N GLU A 101 -15.80 3.00 3.26
CA GLU A 101 -14.45 3.54 3.41
C GLU A 101 -13.84 4.02 2.08
N LYS A 102 -14.30 3.48 0.94
CA LYS A 102 -13.89 3.96 -0.39
C LYS A 102 -14.22 5.45 -0.62
N LYS A 103 -15.25 5.97 0.05
CA LYS A 103 -15.72 7.37 -0.06
C LYS A 103 -15.26 8.25 1.09
N GLN A 104 -14.54 7.69 2.05
CA GLN A 104 -14.10 8.40 3.25
C GLN A 104 -12.67 8.93 3.12
N ILE A 105 -12.30 9.80 4.05
CA ILE A 105 -10.95 10.33 4.16
C ILE A 105 -10.30 9.75 5.41
N LEU A 106 -9.11 9.16 5.27
CA LEU A 106 -8.31 8.71 6.41
C LEU A 106 -7.75 9.93 7.15
N TYR A 107 -8.21 10.13 8.39
CA TYR A 107 -7.74 11.21 9.26
C TYR A 107 -6.90 10.66 10.41
N LEU A 108 -5.61 11.01 10.44
CA LEU A 108 -4.69 10.61 11.51
C LEU A 108 -4.75 11.63 12.67
N LEU A 109 -5.46 11.27 13.74
CA LEU A 109 -5.60 12.11 14.94
C LEU A 109 -4.66 11.62 16.06
N GLY A 110 -4.00 12.55 16.76
CA GLY A 110 -3.17 12.23 17.92
C GLY A 110 -2.25 13.37 18.36
N PRO A 111 -1.56 13.24 19.50
CA PRO A 111 -0.69 14.27 20.07
C PRO A 111 0.49 14.60 19.16
N VAL A 112 1.10 15.78 19.36
CA VAL A 112 2.32 16.18 18.66
C VAL A 112 3.43 15.17 18.96
N GLY A 113 4.23 14.80 17.95
CA GLY A 113 5.29 13.80 18.09
C GLY A 113 4.85 12.32 18.00
N GLY A 114 3.54 12.03 17.91
CA GLY A 114 3.02 10.65 17.82
C GLY A 114 3.23 9.91 16.49
N GLY A 115 4.24 10.27 15.69
CA GLY A 115 4.59 9.55 14.46
C GLY A 115 3.62 9.70 13.27
N LYS A 116 2.58 10.53 13.36
CA LYS A 116 1.54 10.71 12.31
C LYS A 116 2.12 11.05 10.94
N SER A 117 3.03 12.03 10.88
CA SER A 117 3.67 12.44 9.63
C SER A 117 4.56 11.34 9.06
N SER A 118 5.28 10.61 9.91
CA SER A 118 6.10 9.47 9.51
C SER A 118 5.25 8.35 8.92
N LEU A 119 4.07 8.09 9.51
CA LEU A 119 3.14 7.08 9.00
C LEU A 119 2.53 7.49 7.66
N ALA A 120 2.14 8.76 7.52
CA ALA A 120 1.67 9.30 6.25
C ALA A 120 2.75 9.19 5.15
N GLU A 121 4.00 9.51 5.48
CA GLU A 121 5.11 9.39 4.54
C GLU A 121 5.38 7.93 4.16
N LYS A 122 5.29 7.01 5.12
CA LYS A 122 5.40 5.59 4.84
C LYS A 122 4.30 5.09 3.90
N LEU A 123 3.06 5.54 4.07
CA LEU A 123 1.97 5.21 3.17
C LEU A 123 2.20 5.75 1.76
N LYS A 124 2.77 6.95 1.60
CA LYS A 124 3.18 7.46 0.27
C LYS A 124 4.23 6.57 -0.37
N GLN A 125 5.29 6.23 0.37
CA GLN A 125 6.34 5.32 -0.13
C GLN A 125 5.79 3.95 -0.54
N LEU A 126 4.78 3.45 0.18
CA LEU A 126 4.12 2.19 -0.18
C LEU A 126 3.26 2.34 -1.44
N MET A 127 2.57 3.48 -1.60
CA MET A 127 1.78 3.77 -2.81
C MET A 127 2.65 3.77 -4.08
N GLU A 128 3.92 4.13 -3.98
CA GLU A 128 4.87 4.14 -5.11
C GLU A 128 5.36 2.72 -5.52
N LYS A 129 5.10 1.68 -4.72
CA LYS A 129 5.62 0.32 -5.00
C LYS A 129 4.85 -0.42 -6.09
N VAL A 130 3.58 -0.08 -6.30
CA VAL A 130 2.72 -0.77 -7.26
C VAL A 130 2.36 0.23 -8.37
N PRO A 131 2.76 -0.03 -9.63
CA PRO A 131 2.49 0.89 -10.72
C PRO A 131 0.99 0.99 -11.01
N PHE A 132 0.62 2.03 -11.74
CA PHE A 132 -0.73 2.20 -12.26
C PHE A 132 -0.67 2.71 -13.70
N TYR A 133 -1.74 2.46 -14.44
CA TYR A 133 -1.89 2.92 -15.82
C TYR A 133 -2.89 4.06 -15.87
N ALA A 134 -2.60 5.05 -16.72
CA ALA A 134 -3.44 6.22 -16.92
C ALA A 134 -3.49 6.59 -18.41
N ILE A 135 -4.55 7.29 -18.80
CA ILE A 135 -4.67 7.84 -20.15
C ILE A 135 -3.55 8.86 -20.37
N LYS A 136 -2.77 8.66 -21.43
CA LYS A 136 -1.69 9.58 -21.83
C LYS A 136 -2.25 10.98 -22.04
N GLY A 137 -1.64 11.97 -21.37
CA GLY A 137 -2.06 13.37 -21.45
C GLY A 137 -3.24 13.76 -20.56
N SER A 138 -3.80 12.83 -19.78
CA SER A 138 -4.83 13.17 -18.79
C SER A 138 -4.23 14.01 -17.66
N PRO A 139 -4.79 15.20 -17.35
CA PRO A 139 -4.29 16.05 -16.26
C PRO A 139 -4.57 15.49 -14.86
N VAL A 140 -5.48 14.51 -14.77
CA VAL A 140 -5.95 13.90 -13.52
C VAL A 140 -5.61 12.40 -13.45
N PHE A 141 -4.83 11.90 -14.41
CA PHE A 141 -4.40 10.51 -14.48
C PHE A 141 -5.57 9.50 -14.46
N GLU A 142 -6.59 9.76 -15.29
CA GLU A 142 -7.76 8.89 -15.42
C GLU A 142 -7.39 7.46 -15.80
N SER A 143 -8.13 6.51 -15.22
CA SER A 143 -8.01 5.09 -15.59
C SER A 143 -8.35 4.89 -17.06
N PRO A 144 -7.59 4.07 -17.82
CA PRO A 144 -7.92 3.74 -19.20
C PRO A 144 -9.30 3.06 -19.36
N LEU A 145 -9.81 2.43 -18.30
CA LEU A 145 -11.13 1.79 -18.29
C LEU A 145 -12.29 2.78 -18.13
N GLY A 146 -12.03 4.06 -17.80
CA GLY A 146 -13.07 5.09 -17.67
C GLY A 146 -13.67 5.55 -19.00
N LEU A 147 -13.12 5.10 -20.14
CA LEU A 147 -13.63 5.36 -21.48
C LEU A 147 -14.81 4.47 -21.89
N PHE A 148 -15.18 3.50 -21.04
CA PHE A 148 -16.25 2.50 -21.28
C PHE A 148 -17.38 2.60 -20.27
#